data_AF-A0A7S2BZE5-F1
#
_entry.id   AF-A0A7S2BZE5-F1
#
_cell.length_a   1.000
_cell.length_b   1.000
_cell.length_c   1.000
_cell.angle_alpha   90.00
_cell.angle_beta   90.00
_cell.angle_gamma   90.00
#
_symmetry.space_group_name_H-M   'P 1'
#
loop_
_entity.id
_entity.type
_entity.pdbx_description
1 polymer ?
#
loop_
_entity_poly.entity_id
_entity_poly.type
_entity_poly.pdbx_seq_one_letter_code
_entity_poly.pdbx_strand_id
1 'polypeptide(L)'
;MNNVSYLRHFESARIVHFEALVARAREIDPTFPADDFLKGEGVGPILAATSCRYRMPVVHPDTLTTTSSIDLGETRSPVGRFVMKYTMHSEAQNGAVVATGEGD
;
A
#
# COMPACT_ATOMS: atom_id res chain seq x y z
N MET A 1 13.38 -2.45 15.26
CA MET A 1 12.15 -1.92 14.62
C MET A 1 11.00 -2.00 15.61
N ASN A 2 10.03 -1.07 15.56
CA ASN A 2 8.77 -1.20 16.28
C ASN A 2 7.63 -1.60 15.32
N ASN A 3 6.50 -2.04 15.86
CA ASN A 3 5.37 -2.52 15.06
C ASN A 3 4.79 -1.45 14.12
N VAL A 4 4.83 -0.18 14.52
CA VAL A 4 4.35 0.96 13.74
C VAL A 4 5.22 1.20 12.49
N SER A 5 6.52 0.92 12.56
CA SER A 5 7.42 1.07 11.41
C SER A 5 6.96 0.22 10.21
N TYR A 6 6.46 -0.99 10.43
CA TYR A 6 5.95 -1.84 9.35
C TYR A 6 4.76 -1.21 8.62
N LEU A 7 3.81 -0.65 9.38
CA LEU A 7 2.65 0.03 8.82
C LEU A 7 3.05 1.30 8.05
N ARG A 8 4.09 2.02 8.49
CA ARG A 8 4.64 3.17 7.74
C ARG A 8 5.24 2.77 6.39
N HIS A 9 5.87 1.59 6.31
CA HIS A 9 6.34 1.05 5.03
C HIS A 9 5.17 0.70 4.11
N PHE A 10 4.09 0.11 4.64
CA PHE A 10 2.87 -0.16 3.87
C PHE A 10 2.20 1.13 3.38
N GLU A 11 2.12 2.16 4.24
CA GLU A 11 1.63 3.48 3.87
C GLU A 11 2.46 4.12 2.75
N SER A 12 3.79 4.03 2.83
CA SER A 12 4.69 4.54 1.78
C SER A 12 4.46 3.80 0.46
N ALA A 13 4.33 2.47 0.50
CA ALA A 13 4.03 1.67 -0.68
C ALA A 13 2.64 1.96 -1.28
N ARG A 14 1.66 2.36 -0.44
CA ARG A 14 0.34 2.81 -0.88
C ARG A 14 0.40 4.15 -1.60
N ILE A 15 1.14 5.13 -1.06
CA ILE A 15 1.30 6.45 -1.69
C ILE A 15 1.90 6.30 -3.08
N VAL A 16 3.03 5.57 -3.20
CA VAL A 16 3.69 5.32 -4.49
C VAL A 16 2.77 4.59 -5.48
N HIS A 17 1.96 3.64 -4.99
CA HIS A 17 0.98 2.95 -5.83
C HIS A 17 -0.07 3.90 -6.38
N PHE A 18 -0.63 4.77 -5.53
CA PHE A 18 -1.66 5.72 -5.95
C PHE A 18 -1.09 6.79 -6.87
N GLU A 19 0.13 7.29 -6.65
CA GLU A 19 0.80 8.21 -7.57
C GLU A 19 0.90 7.59 -8.98
N ALA A 20 1.33 6.33 -9.07
CA ALA A 20 1.42 5.61 -10.34
C ALA A 20 0.04 5.39 -10.97
N LEU A 21 -0.96 4.99 -10.17
CA LEU A 21 -2.33 4.76 -10.63
C LEU A 21 -2.97 6.04 -11.19
N VAL A 22 -2.80 7.16 -10.47
CA VAL A 22 -3.36 8.46 -10.83
C VAL A 22 -2.68 9.04 -12.08
N ALA A 23 -1.38 8.84 -12.24
CA ALA A 23 -0.68 9.19 -13.48
C ALA A 23 -1.30 8.45 -14.68
N ARG A 24 -1.58 7.14 -14.54
CA ARG A 24 -2.27 6.35 -15.58
C ARG A 24 -3.72 6.77 -15.78
N ALA A 25 -4.44 7.10 -14.72
CA ALA A 25 -5.81 7.59 -14.83
C ALA A 25 -5.86 8.89 -15.65
N ARG A 26 -4.92 9.83 -15.43
CA ARG A 26 -4.81 11.07 -16.21
C ARG A 26 -4.45 10.85 -17.69
N GLU A 27 -3.73 9.79 -18.03
CA GLU A 27 -3.47 9.41 -19.43
C GLU A 27 -4.77 8.99 -20.15
N ILE A 28 -5.72 8.38 -19.42
CA ILE A 28 -7.00 7.89 -19.95
C ILE A 28 -8.08 8.99 -19.92
N ASP A 29 -8.14 9.73 -18.81
CA ASP A 29 -9.05 10.84 -18.56
C ASP A 29 -8.28 12.02 -17.96
N PRO A 30 -7.91 13.03 -18.77
CA PRO A 30 -7.19 14.21 -18.31
C PRO A 30 -7.95 15.04 -17.26
N THR A 31 -9.26 14.83 -17.10
CA THR A 31 -10.10 15.55 -16.13
C THR A 31 -10.13 14.91 -14.75
N PHE A 32 -9.47 13.76 -14.57
CA PHE A 32 -9.42 13.05 -13.29
C PHE A 32 -8.84 13.95 -12.17
N PRO A 33 -9.55 14.11 -11.01
CA PRO A 33 -9.15 14.99 -9.92
C PRO A 33 -8.06 14.35 -9.05
N ALA A 34 -6.88 14.18 -9.63
CA ALA A 34 -5.73 13.53 -9.02
C ALA A 34 -5.25 14.15 -7.70
N ASP A 35 -5.24 15.49 -7.61
CA ASP A 35 -4.71 16.18 -6.45
C ASP A 35 -5.62 15.93 -5.24
N ASP A 36 -6.94 16.02 -5.46
CA ASP A 36 -7.98 15.67 -4.48
C ASP A 36 -7.85 14.19 -4.07
N PHE A 37 -7.72 13.29 -5.04
CA PHE A 37 -7.54 11.86 -4.79
C PHE A 37 -6.30 11.56 -3.94
N LEU A 38 -5.14 12.15 -4.26
CA LEU A 38 -3.88 11.89 -3.54
C LEU A 38 -3.86 12.53 -2.15
N LYS A 39 -4.51 13.68 -1.96
CA LYS A 39 -4.63 14.34 -0.66
C LYS A 39 -5.76 13.79 0.21
N GLY A 40 -6.64 12.96 -0.35
CA GLY A 40 -7.86 12.53 0.33
C GLY A 40 -8.86 13.67 0.54
N GLU A 41 -8.80 14.71 -0.30
CA GLU A 41 -9.75 15.82 -0.30
C GLU A 41 -10.92 15.44 -1.24
N GLY A 42 -12.16 15.79 -0.87
CA GLY A 42 -13.33 15.42 -1.70
C GLY A 42 -13.53 13.90 -1.82
N VAL A 43 -13.38 13.36 -3.04
CA VAL A 43 -13.49 11.91 -3.32
C VAL A 43 -12.09 11.32 -3.43
N GLY A 44 -11.60 10.76 -2.33
CA GLY A 44 -10.29 10.11 -2.25
C GLY A 44 -10.33 8.77 -1.51
N PRO A 45 -9.24 7.99 -1.56
CA PRO A 45 -9.17 6.70 -0.90
C PRO A 45 -9.10 6.89 0.63
N ILE A 46 -9.94 6.16 1.36
CA ILE A 46 -9.91 6.09 2.82
C ILE A 46 -9.51 4.68 3.21
N LEU A 47 -8.69 4.55 4.25
CA LEU A 47 -8.31 3.26 4.85
C LEU A 47 -9.18 3.01 6.07
N ALA A 48 -10.17 2.14 5.91
CA ALA A 48 -11.07 1.70 6.96
C ALA A 48 -10.38 0.73 7.93
N ALA A 49 -9.53 -0.15 7.42
CA ALA A 49 -8.80 -1.13 8.23
C ALA A 49 -7.41 -1.41 7.65
N THR A 50 -6.46 -1.75 8.52
CA THR A 50 -5.16 -2.29 8.11
C THR A 50 -4.70 -3.40 9.02
N SER A 51 -4.04 -4.39 8.43
CA SER A 51 -3.46 -5.51 9.16
C SER A 51 -1.99 -5.72 8.77
N CYS A 52 -1.22 -6.24 9.72
CA CYS A 52 0.16 -6.65 9.49
C CYS A 52 0.43 -7.99 10.16
N ARG A 53 0.90 -8.95 9.36
CA ARG A 53 1.42 -10.23 9.81
C ARG A 53 2.94 -10.15 9.80
N TYR A 54 3.50 -10.01 11.00
CA TYR A 54 4.95 -10.05 11.24
C TYR A 54 5.43 -11.50 11.11
N ARG A 55 6.34 -11.76 10.16
CA ARG A 55 6.88 -13.11 9.89
C ARG A 55 8.25 -13.30 10.51
N MET A 56 9.11 -12.28 10.42
CA MET A 56 10.48 -12.31 10.94
C MET A 56 10.84 -10.95 11.53
N PRO A 57 11.67 -10.90 12.58
CA PRO A 57 12.12 -9.64 13.17
C PRO A 57 13.06 -8.89 12.21
N VAL A 58 12.81 -7.60 12.03
CA VAL A 58 13.73 -6.68 11.34
C VAL A 58 14.60 -5.92 12.36
N VAL A 59 15.91 -5.99 12.17
CA VAL A 59 16.92 -5.35 13.02
C VAL A 59 17.65 -4.25 12.25
N HIS A 60 18.18 -3.26 12.95
CA HIS A 60 18.98 -2.20 12.33
C HIS A 60 20.45 -2.63 12.25
N PRO A 61 21.18 -2.31 11.16
CA PRO A 61 20.70 -1.72 9.90
C PRO A 61 20.10 -2.77 8.95
N ASP A 62 19.09 -2.37 8.17
CA ASP A 62 18.48 -3.17 7.11
C ASP A 62 17.85 -2.25 6.06
N THR A 63 17.77 -2.72 4.82
CA THR A 63 17.07 -2.07 3.71
C THR A 63 15.85 -2.91 3.37
N LEU A 64 14.68 -2.27 3.37
CA LEU A 64 13.40 -2.94 3.19
C LEU A 64 12.78 -2.54 1.86
N THR A 65 12.44 -3.52 1.04
CA THR A 65 11.63 -3.31 -0.17
C THR A 65 10.19 -3.69 0.13
N THR A 66 9.27 -2.74 -0.04
CA THR A 66 7.83 -2.98 0.17
C THR A 66 7.09 -2.85 -1.15
N THR A 67 6.32 -3.87 -1.50
CA THR A 67 5.48 -3.90 -2.69
C THR A 67 4.02 -3.79 -2.32
N SER A 68 3.22 -3.26 -3.22
CA SER A 68 1.77 -3.09 -3.06
C SER A 68 1.02 -3.52 -4.33
N SER A 69 -0.14 -4.14 -4.14
CA SER A 69 -1.06 -4.49 -5.23
C SER A 69 -2.51 -4.34 -4.78
N ILE A 70 -3.44 -4.22 -5.73
CA ILE A 70 -4.88 -4.22 -5.45
C ILE A 70 -5.44 -5.59 -5.82
N ASP A 71 -6.18 -6.21 -4.90
CA ASP A 71 -6.92 -7.44 -5.19
C ASP A 71 -8.25 -7.11 -5.87
N LEU A 72 -8.31 -7.33 -7.18
CA LEU A 72 -9.52 -7.14 -7.98
C LEU A 72 -10.52 -8.30 -7.83
N GLY A 73 -10.15 -9.42 -7.19
CA GLY A 73 -11.00 -10.59 -6.99
C GLY A 73 -12.01 -10.45 -5.85
N GLU A 74 -11.78 -9.53 -4.91
CA GLU A 74 -12.74 -9.15 -3.86
C GLU A 74 -13.75 -8.08 -4.32
N THR A 75 -13.94 -7.93 -5.64
CA THR A 75 -14.92 -7.04 -6.30
C THR A 75 -16.40 -7.36 -6.01
N ARG A 76 -16.68 -8.30 -5.10
CA ARG A 76 -18.02 -8.43 -4.49
C ARG A 76 -18.27 -7.40 -3.38
N SER A 77 -17.26 -6.59 -3.05
CA SER A 77 -17.39 -5.49 -2.11
C SER A 77 -18.27 -4.37 -2.71
N PRO A 78 -19.09 -3.67 -1.91
CA PRO A 78 -19.89 -2.53 -2.35
C PRO A 78 -19.07 -1.54 -3.20
N VAL A 79 -19.75 -0.83 -4.11
CA VAL A 79 -19.14 0.19 -4.98
C VAL A 79 -18.18 1.08 -4.17
N GLY A 80 -16.92 1.13 -4.60
CA GLY A 80 -15.89 1.99 -3.99
C GLY A 80 -14.97 1.32 -2.95
N ARG A 81 -15.12 0.02 -2.67
CA ARG A 81 -14.18 -0.72 -1.80
C ARG A 81 -13.19 -1.56 -2.61
N PHE A 82 -11.96 -1.64 -2.11
CA PHE A 82 -10.89 -2.46 -2.67
C PHE A 82 -9.91 -2.83 -1.56
N VAL A 83 -9.28 -4.00 -1.68
CA VAL A 83 -8.25 -4.42 -0.74
C VAL A 83 -6.87 -4.26 -1.36
N MET A 84 -5.99 -3.54 -0.67
CA MET A 84 -4.57 -3.45 -0.99
C MET A 84 -3.79 -4.51 -0.23
N LYS A 85 -2.91 -5.23 -0.93
CA LYS A 85 -1.99 -6.22 -0.36
C LYS A 85 -0.58 -5.66 -0.33
N TYR A 86 0.12 -5.89 0.78
CA TYR A 86 1.49 -5.45 0.99
C TYR A 86 2.41 -6.63 1.27
N THR A 87 3.61 -6.62 0.68
CA THR A 87 4.68 -7.58 0.98
C THR A 87 5.97 -6.83 1.23
N MET A 88 6.64 -7.13 2.35
CA MET A 88 7.90 -6.50 2.73
C MET A 88 9.04 -7.50 2.75
N HIS A 89 10.11 -7.18 2.03
CA HIS A 89 11.32 -7.97 1.89
C HIS A 89 12.50 -7.29 2.58
N SER A 90 13.35 -8.07 3.23
CA SER A 90 14.58 -7.60 3.88
C SER A 90 15.81 -7.96 3.05
N GLU A 91 16.66 -6.99 2.75
CA GLU A 91 17.95 -7.23 2.10
C GLU A 91 18.93 -7.94 3.04
N ALA A 92 18.96 -7.55 4.32
CA ALA A 92 19.83 -8.19 5.32
C ALA A 92 19.50 -9.67 5.57
N GLN A 93 18.28 -10.10 5.22
CA GLN A 93 17.80 -11.48 5.32
C GLN A 93 17.64 -12.13 3.93
N ASN A 94 18.51 -11.81 2.98
CA ASN A 94 18.57 -12.44 1.65
C ASN A 94 17.24 -12.38 0.86
N GLY A 95 16.52 -11.25 0.96
CA GLY A 95 15.25 -11.03 0.29
C GLY A 95 14.05 -11.72 0.94
N ALA A 96 14.20 -12.24 2.17
CA ALA A 96 13.14 -12.94 2.86
C ALA A 96 11.94 -12.03 3.16
N VAL A 97 10.72 -12.60 3.10
CA VAL A 97 9.47 -11.87 3.39
C VAL A 97 9.31 -11.71 4.91
N VAL A 98 9.66 -10.55 5.43
CA VAL A 98 9.63 -10.25 6.86
C VAL A 98 8.25 -9.84 7.37
N ALA A 99 7.39 -9.33 6.50
CA ALA A 99 5.99 -9.04 6.83
C ALA A 99 5.10 -9.04 5.59
N THR A 100 3.81 -9.30 5.82
CA THR A 100 2.73 -9.13 4.84
C THR A 100 1.59 -8.36 5.48
N GLY A 101 0.81 -7.63 4.70
CA GLY A 101 -0.31 -6.85 5.24
C GLY A 101 -1.43 -6.64 4.23
N GLU A 102 -2.56 -6.17 4.75
CA GLU A 102 -3.74 -5.82 3.96
C GLU A 102 -4.27 -4.45 4.41
N GLY A 103 -4.90 -3.72 3.49
CA GLY A 103 -5.63 -2.48 3.75
C GLY A 103 -6.95 -2.44 3.00
N ASP A 104 -8.06 -2.20 3.70
CA ASP A 104 -9.43 -1.99 3.17
C ASP A 104 -9.87 -0.56 3.45
#